data_AF-A0A7W0DB61-F1
#
_entry.id   AF-A0A7W0DB61-F1
#
_cell.length_a   1.000
_cell.length_b   1.000
_cell.length_c   1.000
_cell.angle_alpha   90.00
_cell.angle_beta   90.00
_cell.angle_gamma   90.00
#
_symmetry.space_group_name_H-M   'P 1'
#
loop_
_entity.id
_entity.type
_entity.pdbx_description
1 polymer ?
#
loop_
_entity_poly.entity_id
_entity_poly.type
_entity_poly.pdbx_seq_one_letter_code
_entity_poly.pdbx_strand_id
1 'polypeptide(L)'
;MSDTRDFSMQVQHAIDAADQAIRLASDAEYKLQRAVMQAHPHDIQSAQAALTQAKHKVRDAQAQLETYNNEQYGQQIQQTLEQLNQASQDVDANQVKFHTPKQIR
;
A
#
# COMPACT_ATOMS: atom_id res chain seq x y z
N MET A 1 -24.70 24.43 4.21
CA MET A 1 -24.92 23.02 4.61
C MET A 1 -24.33 22.01 3.62
N SER A 2 -23.62 22.45 2.56
CA SER A 2 -23.05 21.56 1.55
C SER A 2 -21.61 21.14 1.89
N ASP A 3 -20.82 22.08 2.42
CA ASP A 3 -19.38 21.90 2.67
C ASP A 3 -19.04 20.70 3.57
N THR A 4 -19.88 20.41 4.57
CA THR A 4 -19.66 19.27 5.49
C THR A 4 -19.93 17.91 4.82
N ARG A 5 -20.87 17.85 3.86
CA ARG A 5 -21.16 16.62 3.11
C ARG A 5 -20.09 16.34 2.06
N ASP A 6 -19.66 17.38 1.36
CA ASP A 6 -18.59 17.28 0.36
C ASP A 6 -17.26 16.87 1.03
N PHE A 7 -16.96 17.45 2.19
CA PHE A 7 -15.81 17.06 3.00
C PHE A 7 -15.88 15.60 3.46
N SER A 8 -17.03 15.16 3.97
CA SER A 8 -17.21 13.76 4.39
C SER A 8 -17.05 12.78 3.23
N MET A 9 -17.49 13.13 2.01
CA MET A 9 -17.28 12.28 0.83
C MET A 9 -15.80 12.22 0.44
N GLN A 10 -15.07 13.32 0.52
CA GLN A 10 -13.63 13.34 0.20
C GLN A 10 -12.82 12.48 1.16
N VAL A 11 -13.13 12.55 2.47
CA VAL A 11 -12.50 11.67 3.48
C VAL A 11 -12.80 10.21 3.18
N GLN A 12 -14.07 9.88 2.91
CA GLN A 12 -14.44 8.50 2.58
C GLN A 12 -13.71 8.01 1.33
N HIS A 13 -13.61 8.84 0.29
CA HIS A 13 -12.88 8.49 -0.92
C HIS A 13 -11.38 8.27 -0.66
N ALA A 14 -10.76 9.07 0.21
CA ALA A 14 -9.37 8.88 0.61
C ALA A 14 -9.17 7.56 1.38
N ILE A 15 -10.10 7.21 2.27
CA ILE A 15 -10.10 5.93 2.99
C ILE A 15 -10.26 4.75 2.01
N ASP A 16 -11.21 4.84 1.08
CA ASP A 16 -11.43 3.79 0.08
C ASP A 16 -10.20 3.61 -0.84
N ALA A 17 -9.53 4.72 -1.19
CA ALA A 17 -8.29 4.71 -1.96
C ALA A 17 -7.14 4.05 -1.17
N ALA A 18 -7.06 4.32 0.13
CA ALA A 18 -6.11 3.66 1.03
C ALA A 18 -6.36 2.15 1.13
N ASP A 19 -7.60 1.72 1.34
CA ASP A 19 -7.98 0.31 1.36
C ASP A 19 -7.68 -0.39 0.03
N GLN A 20 -7.86 0.31 -1.08
CA GLN A 20 -7.47 -0.19 -2.39
C GLN A 20 -5.95 -0.33 -2.52
N ALA A 21 -5.19 0.66 -2.03
CA ALA A 21 -3.73 0.62 -2.04
C ALA A 21 -3.17 -0.53 -1.20
N ILE A 22 -3.72 -0.77 -0.01
CA ILE A 22 -3.38 -1.90 0.87
C ILE A 22 -3.64 -3.22 0.14
N ARG A 23 -4.82 -3.39 -0.46
CA ARG A 23 -5.16 -4.61 -1.21
C ARG A 23 -4.23 -4.84 -2.41
N LEU A 24 -3.86 -3.78 -3.13
CA LEU A 24 -2.91 -3.86 -4.24
C LEU A 24 -1.51 -4.26 -3.76
N ALA A 25 -1.08 -3.75 -2.60
CA ALA A 25 0.18 -4.15 -1.97
C ALA A 25 0.17 -5.65 -1.65
N SER A 26 -0.83 -6.13 -0.91
CA SER A 26 -0.93 -7.56 -0.55
C SER A 26 -1.03 -8.50 -1.76
N ASP A 27 -1.78 -8.11 -2.81
CA ASP A 27 -1.85 -8.90 -4.04
C ASP A 27 -0.50 -8.95 -4.78
N ALA A 28 0.22 -7.83 -4.84
CA ALA A 28 1.55 -7.77 -5.44
C ALA A 28 2.57 -8.61 -4.66
N GLU A 29 2.50 -8.64 -3.33
CA GLU A 29 3.32 -9.50 -2.48
C GLU A 29 3.05 -10.98 -2.74
N TYR A 30 1.78 -11.36 -2.78
CA TYR A 30 1.37 -12.73 -3.06
C TYR A 30 1.83 -13.19 -4.46
N LYS A 31 1.70 -12.31 -5.46
CA LYS A 31 2.21 -12.56 -6.81
C LYS A 31 3.72 -12.74 -6.81
N LEU A 32 4.47 -11.89 -6.11
CA LEU A 32 5.92 -12.03 -6.03
C LEU A 32 6.31 -13.34 -5.35
N GLN A 33 5.68 -13.69 -4.24
CA GLN A 33 5.94 -14.94 -3.52
C GLN A 33 5.69 -16.15 -4.42
N ARG A 34 4.57 -16.17 -5.17
CA ARG A 34 4.28 -17.24 -6.13
C ARG A 34 5.31 -17.29 -7.26
N ALA A 35 5.67 -16.15 -7.84
CA ALA A 35 6.63 -16.08 -8.94
C ALA A 35 8.02 -16.59 -8.51
N VAL A 36 8.44 -16.26 -7.29
CA VAL A 36 9.68 -16.76 -6.69
C VAL A 36 9.60 -18.27 -6.42
N MET A 37 8.48 -18.75 -5.87
CA MET A 37 8.27 -20.18 -5.60
C MET A 37 8.29 -21.02 -6.88
N GLN A 38 7.80 -20.46 -7.99
CA GLN A 38 7.80 -21.10 -9.30
C GLN A 38 9.09 -20.87 -10.10
N ALA A 39 10.04 -20.08 -9.56
CA ALA A 39 11.29 -19.70 -10.21
C ALA A 39 11.08 -19.09 -11.61
N HIS A 40 10.01 -18.30 -11.80
CA HIS A 40 9.69 -17.65 -13.07
C HIS A 40 10.24 -16.21 -13.11
N PRO A 41 11.37 -15.94 -13.80
CA PRO A 41 12.04 -14.64 -13.73
C PRO A 41 11.22 -13.48 -14.31
N HIS A 42 10.41 -13.74 -15.35
CA HIS A 42 9.54 -12.72 -15.94
C HIS A 42 8.44 -12.29 -14.96
N ASP A 43 7.83 -13.25 -14.27
CA ASP A 43 6.78 -12.99 -13.29
C ASP A 43 7.34 -12.29 -12.04
N ILE A 44 8.58 -12.62 -11.65
CA ILE A 44 9.28 -11.93 -10.55
C ILE A 44 9.48 -10.45 -10.89
N GLN A 45 9.94 -10.13 -12.10
CA GLN A 45 10.13 -8.74 -12.54
C GLN A 45 8.79 -7.98 -12.60
N SER A 46 7.76 -8.61 -13.16
CA SER A 46 6.41 -8.03 -13.23
C SER A 46 5.83 -7.78 -11.82
N ALA A 47 5.97 -8.74 -10.90
CA ALA A 47 5.52 -8.60 -9.53
C ALA A 47 6.32 -7.55 -8.74
N GLN A 48 7.62 -7.40 -8.99
CA GLN A 48 8.43 -6.31 -8.41
C GLN A 48 7.98 -4.93 -8.90
N ALA A 49 7.61 -4.80 -10.18
CA ALA A 49 7.04 -3.56 -10.72
C ALA A 49 5.68 -3.25 -10.07
N ALA A 50 4.82 -4.27 -9.91
CA ALA A 50 3.53 -4.13 -9.23
C ALA A 50 3.70 -3.71 -7.76
N LEU A 51 4.67 -4.27 -7.04
CA LEU A 51 5.00 -3.86 -5.67
C LEU A 51 5.46 -2.42 -5.59
N THR A 52 6.33 -2.00 -6.51
CA THR A 52 6.78 -0.61 -6.57
C THR A 52 5.61 0.34 -6.82
N GLN A 53 4.71 -0.01 -7.73
CA GLN A 53 3.49 0.77 -7.98
C GLN A 53 2.57 0.81 -6.76
N ALA A 54 2.38 -0.32 -6.08
CA ALA A 54 1.57 -0.40 -4.87
C ALA A 54 2.15 0.47 -3.74
N LYS A 55 3.48 0.46 -3.56
CA LYS A 55 4.18 1.35 -2.62
C LYS A 55 3.92 2.83 -2.90
N HIS A 56 3.97 3.24 -4.18
CA HIS A 56 3.63 4.61 -4.55
C HIS A 56 2.18 4.94 -4.19
N LYS A 57 1.23 4.06 -4.51
CA LYS A 57 -0.19 4.27 -4.14
C LYS A 57 -0.43 4.34 -2.64
N VAL A 58 0.26 3.53 -1.85
CA VAL A 58 0.18 3.56 -0.39
C VAL A 58 0.67 4.91 0.13
N ARG A 59 1.81 5.41 -0.37
CA ARG A 59 2.32 6.74 0.00
C ARG A 59 1.40 7.87 -0.42
N ASP A 60 0.85 7.81 -1.63
CA ASP A 60 -0.07 8.84 -2.13
C ASP A 60 -1.36 8.87 -1.29
N ALA A 61 -1.92 7.70 -0.94
CA ALA A 61 -3.08 7.59 -0.07
C ALA A 61 -2.78 8.08 1.35
N GLN A 62 -1.58 7.81 1.86
CA GLN A 62 -1.12 8.31 3.16
C GLN A 62 -1.05 9.84 3.16
N ALA A 63 -0.43 10.44 2.14
CA ALA A 63 -0.35 11.90 1.99
C ALA A 63 -1.74 12.54 1.87
N GLN A 64 -2.67 11.91 1.13
CA GLN A 64 -4.04 12.38 1.04
C GLN A 64 -4.76 12.32 2.39
N LEU A 65 -4.66 11.21 3.11
CA LEU A 65 -5.30 11.05 4.42
C LEU A 65 -4.74 12.02 5.47
N GLU A 66 -3.44 12.30 5.44
CA GLU A 66 -2.82 13.31 6.30
C GLU A 66 -3.38 14.72 6.06
N THR A 67 -3.79 15.06 4.81
CA THR A 67 -4.42 16.35 4.53
C THR A 67 -5.82 16.50 5.13
N TYR A 68 -6.49 15.39 5.42
CA TYR A 68 -7.83 15.35 6.03
C TYR A 68 -7.81 14.89 7.49
N ASN A 69 -6.64 14.89 8.13
CA ASN A 69 -6.52 14.48 9.53
C ASN A 69 -7.04 15.59 10.47
N ASN A 70 -8.36 15.61 10.67
CA ASN A 70 -9.07 16.52 11.57
C ASN A 70 -9.88 15.75 12.62
N GLU A 71 -10.20 16.40 13.75
CA GLU A 71 -10.73 15.78 14.98
C GLU A 71 -11.95 14.85 14.76
N GLN A 72 -12.80 15.16 13.78
CA GLN A 72 -14.00 14.39 13.48
C GLN A 72 -13.72 13.00 12.86
N TYR A 73 -12.65 12.87 12.08
CA TYR A 73 -12.27 11.62 11.39
C TYR A 73 -10.93 11.07 11.87
N GLY A 74 -10.26 11.76 12.79
CA GLY A 74 -8.90 11.45 13.24
C GLY A 74 -8.70 10.00 13.65
N GLN A 75 -9.65 9.39 14.38
CA GLN A 75 -9.51 7.98 14.78
C GLN A 75 -9.54 7.02 13.59
N GLN A 76 -10.47 7.20 12.66
CA GLN A 76 -10.59 6.32 11.49
C GLN A 76 -9.41 6.53 10.54
N ILE A 77 -9.03 7.79 10.30
CA ILE A 77 -7.87 8.15 9.49
C ILE A 77 -6.59 7.56 10.11
N GLN A 78 -6.42 7.67 11.41
CA GLN A 78 -5.25 7.16 12.11
C GLN A 78 -5.15 5.63 12.01
N GLN A 79 -6.28 4.91 12.15
CA GLN A 79 -6.31 3.45 11.91
C GLN A 79 -5.91 3.10 10.47
N THR A 80 -6.43 3.82 9.48
CA THR A 80 -6.07 3.58 8.08
C THR A 80 -4.60 3.93 7.80
N LEU A 81 -4.07 5.01 8.40
CA LEU A 81 -2.65 5.39 8.31
C LEU A 81 -1.73 4.33 8.93
N GLU A 82 -2.13 3.72 10.05
CA GLU A 82 -1.39 2.60 10.65
C GLU A 82 -1.36 1.39 9.71
N GLN A 83 -2.50 1.05 9.09
CA GLN A 83 -2.57 -0.05 8.12
C GLN A 83 -1.73 0.23 6.85
N LEU A 84 -1.76 1.47 6.35
CA LEU A 84 -0.92 1.89 5.23
C LEU A 84 0.57 1.82 5.57
N ASN A 85 0.97 2.26 6.77
CA ASN A 85 2.35 2.15 7.24
C ASN A 85 2.78 0.68 7.33
N GLN A 86 1.94 -0.20 7.87
CA GLN A 86 2.21 -1.63 7.93
C GLN A 86 2.39 -2.21 6.51
N ALA A 87 1.47 -1.92 5.59
CA ALA A 87 1.56 -2.36 4.20
C ALA A 87 2.82 -1.83 3.50
N SER A 88 3.23 -0.58 3.76
CA SER A 88 4.48 -0.04 3.24
C SER A 88 5.71 -0.77 3.79
N GLN A 89 5.72 -1.13 5.07
CA GLN A 89 6.83 -1.86 5.68
C GLN A 89 6.93 -3.28 5.14
N ASP A 90 5.80 -3.96 4.96
CA ASP A 90 5.74 -5.31 4.40
C ASP A 90 6.25 -5.34 2.96
N VAL A 91 5.82 -4.38 2.13
CA VAL A 91 6.28 -4.23 0.75
C VAL A 91 7.79 -4.01 0.71
N ASP A 92 8.32 -3.14 1.58
CA ASP A 92 9.76 -2.85 1.63
C ASP A 92 10.57 -4.06 2.11
N ALA A 93 10.08 -4.78 3.13
CA ALA A 93 10.71 -6.00 3.62
C ALA A 93 10.75 -7.10 2.53
N ASN A 94 9.66 -7.25 1.77
CA ASN A 94 9.60 -8.20 0.66
C ASN A 94 10.53 -7.78 -0.49
N GLN A 95 10.54 -6.50 -0.87
CA GLN A 95 11.42 -6.01 -1.92
C GLN A 95 12.89 -6.32 -1.57
N VAL A 96 13.33 -6.06 -0.34
CA VAL A 96 14.69 -6.39 0.13
C VAL A 96 14.96 -7.90 0.11
N LYS A 97 14.03 -8.72 0.61
CA LYS A 97 14.18 -10.19 0.64
C LYS A 97 14.40 -10.78 -0.75
N PHE A 98 13.73 -10.24 -1.76
CA PHE A 98 13.74 -10.81 -3.11
C PHE A 98 14.69 -10.09 -4.08
N HIS A 99 15.19 -8.89 -3.75
CA HIS A 99 16.29 -8.24 -4.49
C HIS A 99 17.66 -8.73 -4.08
N THR A 100 17.84 -9.17 -2.84
CA THR A 100 19.14 -9.64 -2.38
C THR A 100 19.27 -11.13 -2.71
N PRO A 101 20.04 -11.54 -3.74
CA PRO A 101 20.33 -12.96 -3.90
C PRO A 101 20.99 -13.43 -2.61
N LYS A 102 20.43 -14.45 -1.94
CA LYS A 102 21.15 -15.18 -0.91
C LYS A 102 22.45 -15.66 -1.58
N GLN A 103 23.55 -14.97 -1.34
CA GLN A 103 24.88 -15.51 -1.61
C GLN A 103 25.03 -16.68 -0.64
N ILE A 104 24.63 -17.86 -1.11
CA ILE A 104 25.01 -19.12 -0.48
C ILE A 104 26.53 -19.20 -0.68
N ARG A 105 27.28 -19.08 0.41
CA ARG A 105 28.70 -19.43 0.44
C ARG A 105 28.86 -20.94 0.37
#